data_AF-A0A2N1IE89-F1
#
_entry.id   AF-A0A2N1IE89-F1
#
_cell.length_a   1.000
_cell.length_b   1.000
_cell.length_c   1.000
_cell.angle_alpha   90.00
_cell.angle_beta   90.00
_cell.angle_gamma   90.00
#
_symmetry.space_group_name_H-M   'P 1'
#
loop_
_entity.id
_entity.type
_entity.pdbx_description
1 polymer ?
#
loop_
_entity_poly.entity_id
_entity_poly.type
_entity_poly.pdbx_seq_one_letter_code
_entity_poly.pdbx_strand_id
1 'polypeptide(L)'
;MEPWYIFLGLAVFFIILMLLPNQDKKIRKEFKRKSSILSKDINNKIIKVQGKSILIEALITPIFKNKAAFYETKFYEMSELAKGGGDLGTGFNSNESDWRLKETRSKKNSFLIQVKGDYALIDVEHCEFLITKNVDKFNNYGDLNEFILNGKLRYRDLEPNVLDFITTLGLTAKYYKYNDEAIIQLKESKIGEGDHIAVVGKCTVEDIQDYPMVKSILPSGIKNIFVIKGTSETPVYLTDDFGILFG
;
A
#
# COMPACT_ATOMS: atom_id res chain seq x y z
N MET A 1 22.96 52.28 14.38
CA MET A 1 22.01 51.84 13.33
C MET A 1 20.66 51.68 13.98
N GLU A 2 19.67 52.46 13.55
CA GLU A 2 18.34 52.42 14.16
C GLU A 2 17.61 51.12 13.79
N PRO A 3 16.85 50.51 14.72
CA PRO A 3 16.27 49.17 14.53
C PRO A 3 15.27 49.08 13.37
N TRP A 4 14.72 50.21 12.92
CA TRP A 4 13.76 50.23 11.81
C TRP A 4 14.36 49.81 10.47
N TYR A 5 15.67 49.97 10.25
CA TYR A 5 16.33 49.50 9.02
C TYR A 5 16.29 47.97 8.89
N ILE A 6 16.33 47.25 10.01
CA ILE A 6 16.23 45.78 10.03
C ILE A 6 14.79 45.35 9.68
N PHE A 7 13.79 46.04 10.22
CA PHE A 7 12.39 45.79 9.88
C PHE A 7 12.07 46.13 8.43
N LEU A 8 12.65 47.21 7.90
CA LEU A 8 12.50 47.58 6.49
C LEU A 8 13.14 46.53 5.57
N GLY A 9 14.34 46.07 5.92
CA GLY A 9 15.03 45.00 5.18
C GLY A 9 14.26 43.68 5.18
N LEU A 10 13.69 43.29 6.32
CA LEU A 10 12.82 42.11 6.43
C LEU A 10 11.54 42.24 5.61
N ALA A 11 10.91 43.41 5.61
CA ALA A 11 9.70 43.66 4.83
C ALA A 11 9.99 43.56 3.32
N VAL A 12 11.09 44.16 2.85
CA VAL A 12 11.53 44.06 1.46
C VAL A 12 11.87 42.62 1.07
N PHE A 13 12.54 41.88 1.95
CA PHE A 13 12.86 40.46 1.73
C PHE A 13 11.60 39.59 1.59
N PHE A 14 10.58 39.78 2.43
CA PHE A 14 9.30 39.07 2.34
C PHE A 14 8.52 39.44 1.07
N ILE A 15 8.57 40.69 0.64
CA ILE A 15 7.95 41.14 -0.62
C ILE A 15 8.64 40.48 -1.82
N ILE A 16 9.98 40.38 -1.81
CA ILE A 16 10.74 39.68 -2.85
C ILE A 16 10.40 38.18 -2.85
N LEU A 17 10.28 37.53 -1.68
CA LEU A 17 9.85 36.13 -1.58
C LEU A 17 8.42 35.89 -2.07
N MET A 18 7.52 36.85 -1.88
CA MET A 18 6.14 36.80 -2.41
C MET A 18 6.08 37.07 -3.92
N LEU A 19 6.99 37.89 -4.45
CA LEU A 19 7.08 38.25 -5.87
C LEU A 19 7.92 37.28 -6.71
N LEU A 20 8.79 36.47 -6.07
CA LEU A 20 9.39 35.31 -6.71
C LEU A 20 8.24 34.45 -7.23
N PRO A 21 8.09 34.30 -8.56
CA PRO A 21 7.00 33.52 -9.10
C PRO A 21 7.12 32.12 -8.51
N ASN A 22 6.11 31.70 -7.75
CA ASN A 22 5.91 30.31 -7.37
C ASN A 22 5.72 29.49 -8.66
N GLN A 23 6.80 29.25 -9.40
CA GLN A 23 6.82 28.40 -10.58
C GLN A 23 6.47 26.95 -10.20
N ASP A 24 6.48 26.62 -8.90
CA ASP A 24 6.13 25.30 -8.38
C ASP A 24 4.67 25.15 -7.91
N LYS A 25 3.85 26.21 -7.84
CA LYS A 25 2.45 26.08 -7.38
C LYS A 25 1.42 25.78 -8.48
N LYS A 26 1.86 25.55 -9.71
CA LYS A 26 0.99 25.14 -10.84
C LYS A 26 1.47 23.90 -11.60
N ILE A 27 2.20 23.00 -10.94
CA ILE A 27 2.35 21.62 -11.42
C ILE A 27 1.35 20.71 -10.68
N ARG A 28 0.10 21.16 -10.50
CA ARG A 28 -1.00 20.21 -10.68
C ARG A 28 -1.06 19.95 -12.18
N LYS A 29 -0.26 18.99 -12.66
CA LYS A 29 -0.54 18.28 -13.91
C LYS A 29 -1.87 17.55 -13.72
N GLU A 30 -2.96 18.31 -13.72
CA GLU A 30 -4.26 17.78 -14.11
C GLU A 30 -4.06 17.30 -15.54
N PHE A 31 -3.75 16.01 -15.69
CA PHE A 31 -4.00 15.29 -16.92
C PHE A 31 -5.50 15.32 -17.17
N LYS A 32 -6.05 16.46 -17.62
CA LYS A 32 -7.29 16.53 -18.38
C LYS A 32 -6.96 15.93 -19.74
N ARG A 33 -6.78 14.60 -19.79
CA ARG A 33 -7.04 13.89 -21.03
C ARG A 33 -8.51 14.19 -21.34
N LYS A 34 -8.77 14.75 -22.52
CA LYS A 34 -10.09 14.66 -23.13
C LYS A 34 -10.55 13.21 -22.93
N SER A 35 -11.81 12.98 -22.54
CA SER A 35 -12.40 11.64 -22.55
C SER A 35 -12.31 11.13 -23.99
N SER A 36 -11.18 10.53 -24.33
CA SER A 36 -11.01 9.85 -25.59
C SER A 36 -11.96 8.68 -25.49
N ILE A 37 -12.91 8.58 -26.41
CA ILE A 37 -13.56 7.31 -26.70
C ILE A 37 -12.41 6.32 -26.90
N LEU A 38 -12.22 5.43 -25.95
CA LEU A 38 -11.03 4.58 -25.84
C LEU A 38 -11.03 3.61 -27.03
N SER A 39 -10.12 3.85 -27.98
CA SER A 39 -10.01 3.06 -29.20
C SER A 39 -9.39 1.69 -28.91
N LYS A 40 -9.63 0.73 -29.82
CA LYS A 40 -9.03 -0.62 -29.81
C LYS A 40 -7.48 -0.62 -29.76
N ASP A 41 -6.84 0.54 -29.93
CA ASP A 41 -5.37 0.69 -29.96
C ASP A 41 -4.67 0.50 -28.61
N ILE A 42 -5.39 0.38 -27.49
CA ILE A 42 -4.78 0.18 -26.16
C ILE A 42 -4.55 -1.32 -25.87
N ASN A 43 -5.16 -2.21 -26.65
CA ASN A 43 -4.98 -3.65 -26.49
C ASN A 43 -3.50 -4.04 -26.56
N ASN A 44 -3.10 -4.87 -25.60
CA ASN A 44 -1.75 -5.40 -25.41
C ASN A 44 -0.67 -4.35 -25.10
N LYS A 45 -1.04 -3.09 -24.83
CA LYS A 45 -0.08 -2.08 -24.37
C LYS A 45 0.09 -2.12 -22.87
N ILE A 46 1.31 -1.81 -22.42
CA ILE A 46 1.58 -1.56 -21.00
C ILE A 46 0.98 -0.19 -20.67
N ILE A 47 0.08 -0.16 -19.70
CA ILE A 47 -0.51 1.07 -19.20
C ILE A 47 -0.13 1.29 -17.75
N LYS A 48 -0.07 2.57 -17.37
CA LYS A 48 0.05 3.01 -16.00
C LYS A 48 -1.26 3.70 -15.63
N VAL A 49 -1.98 3.18 -14.65
CA VAL A 49 -3.24 3.74 -14.17
C VAL A 49 -3.17 3.99 -12.68
N GLN A 50 -3.95 4.95 -12.22
CA GLN A 50 -4.09 5.23 -10.80
C GLN A 50 -5.53 5.57 -10.49
N GLY A 51 -6.01 5.06 -9.36
CA GLY A 51 -7.34 5.36 -8.88
C GLY A 51 -7.57 4.85 -7.47
N LYS A 52 -8.84 4.79 -7.11
CA LYS A 52 -9.28 4.18 -5.85
C LYS A 52 -9.67 2.74 -6.11
N SER A 53 -9.20 1.83 -5.25
CA SER A 53 -9.63 0.44 -5.26
C SER A 53 -11.10 0.30 -4.88
N ILE A 54 -11.77 -0.64 -5.53
CA ILE A 54 -13.11 -1.13 -5.22
C ILE A 54 -13.01 -2.64 -5.16
N LEU A 55 -13.38 -3.22 -4.02
CA LEU A 55 -13.33 -4.65 -3.79
C LEU A 55 -14.44 -5.36 -4.56
N ILE A 56 -14.10 -6.41 -5.31
CA ILE A 56 -15.08 -7.32 -5.92
C ILE A 56 -15.47 -8.36 -4.88
N GLU A 57 -14.46 -9.07 -4.36
CA GLU A 57 -14.59 -9.98 -3.24
C GLU A 57 -13.58 -9.58 -2.16
N ALA A 58 -14.04 -9.54 -0.90
CA ALA A 58 -13.22 -9.10 0.22
C ALA A 58 -12.52 -10.28 0.91
N LEU A 59 -11.20 -10.26 0.91
CA LEU A 59 -10.37 -11.03 1.82
C LEU A 59 -10.37 -10.39 3.19
N ILE A 60 -10.23 -11.20 4.23
CA ILE A 60 -10.05 -10.73 5.61
C ILE A 60 -8.60 -10.93 6.02
N THR A 61 -7.94 -9.85 6.42
CA THR A 61 -6.56 -9.93 6.87
C THR A 61 -6.46 -10.67 8.21
N PRO A 62 -5.42 -11.50 8.43
CA PRO A 62 -5.41 -12.42 9.57
C PRO A 62 -5.29 -11.70 10.92
N ILE A 63 -4.51 -10.62 11.02
CA ILE A 63 -4.26 -9.93 12.30
C ILE A 63 -5.30 -8.85 12.56
N PHE A 64 -5.47 -7.91 11.62
CA PHE A 64 -6.32 -6.74 11.82
C PHE A 64 -7.79 -6.95 11.39
N LYS A 65 -8.12 -8.11 10.81
CA LYS A 65 -9.46 -8.45 10.30
C LYS A 65 -10.02 -7.41 9.33
N ASN A 66 -9.14 -6.74 8.59
CA ASN A 66 -9.53 -5.73 7.63
C ASN A 66 -10.01 -6.38 6.34
N LYS A 67 -10.99 -5.75 5.67
CA LYS A 67 -11.37 -6.11 4.31
C LYS A 67 -10.30 -5.63 3.33
N ALA A 68 -9.88 -6.52 2.43
CA ALA A 68 -8.83 -6.23 1.46
C ALA A 68 -9.00 -7.01 0.16
N ALA A 69 -8.48 -6.48 -0.95
CA ALA A 69 -8.30 -7.24 -2.20
C ALA A 69 -6.97 -8.01 -2.19
N PHE A 70 -5.97 -7.49 -1.46
CA PHE A 70 -4.68 -8.11 -1.31
C PHE A 70 -4.21 -7.91 0.12
N TYR A 71 -3.60 -8.94 0.70
CA TYR A 71 -2.82 -8.78 1.92
C TYR A 71 -1.55 -9.60 1.86
N GLU A 72 -0.57 -9.11 2.61
CA GLU A 72 0.69 -9.79 2.87
C GLU A 72 1.02 -9.64 4.37
N THR A 73 1.13 -10.77 5.06
CA THR A 73 1.55 -10.82 6.46
C THR A 73 2.93 -11.45 6.52
N LYS A 74 3.91 -10.68 6.98
CA LYS A 74 5.30 -11.08 7.16
C LYS A 74 5.57 -11.37 8.63
N PHE A 75 6.24 -12.47 8.87
CA PHE A 75 6.69 -12.92 10.18
C PHE A 75 8.20 -12.87 10.26
N TYR A 76 8.70 -12.15 11.26
CA TYR A 76 10.11 -11.94 11.51
C TYR A 76 10.50 -12.54 12.85
N GLU A 77 11.71 -13.08 12.92
CA GLU A 77 12.32 -13.52 14.16
C GLU A 77 13.61 -12.75 14.40
N MET A 78 13.88 -12.43 15.66
CA MET A 78 15.13 -11.81 16.06
C MET A 78 16.32 -12.72 15.75
N SER A 79 17.36 -12.13 15.16
CA SER A 79 18.60 -12.82 14.81
C SER A 79 19.34 -13.32 16.05
N GLU A 80 20.08 -14.43 15.92
CA GLU A 80 20.84 -15.03 17.02
C GLU A 80 21.97 -14.11 17.53
N LEU A 81 22.51 -13.25 16.67
CA LEU A 81 23.55 -12.27 17.02
C LEU A 81 23.03 -11.19 17.97
N ALA A 82 21.77 -10.79 17.84
CA ALA A 82 21.12 -9.85 18.76
C ALA A 82 20.76 -10.50 20.11
N LYS A 83 20.55 -11.83 20.16
CA LYS A 83 20.28 -12.58 21.39
C LYS A 83 21.51 -12.69 22.31
N GLY A 84 22.73 -12.58 21.77
CA GLY A 84 24.00 -12.82 22.48
C GLY A 84 24.65 -11.61 23.16
N GLY A 85 24.10 -10.40 23.03
CA GLY A 85 24.69 -9.17 23.59
C GLY A 85 24.53 -8.97 25.11
N GLY A 86 23.89 -9.93 25.79
CA GLY A 86 23.47 -9.82 27.20
C GLY A 86 24.59 -9.65 28.22
N ASP A 87 25.82 -10.08 27.92
CA ASP A 87 26.94 -9.98 28.88
C ASP A 87 27.62 -8.58 28.91
N LEU A 88 27.31 -7.68 27.97
CA LEU A 88 27.93 -6.34 27.89
C LEU A 88 26.95 -5.17 28.02
N GLY A 89 25.70 -5.41 28.43
CA GLY A 89 24.85 -4.37 29.02
C GLY A 89 24.43 -3.21 28.12
N THR A 90 24.52 -3.33 26.79
CA THR A 90 23.85 -2.39 25.89
C THR A 90 22.52 -2.99 25.49
N GLY A 91 21.43 -2.45 26.05
CA GLY A 91 20.08 -2.96 25.88
C GLY A 91 19.64 -3.19 24.43
N PHE A 92 18.56 -3.95 24.29
CA PHE A 92 17.88 -4.26 23.03
C PHE A 92 17.68 -2.98 22.20
N ASN A 93 18.43 -2.84 21.11
CA ASN A 93 18.14 -1.82 20.12
C ASN A 93 17.12 -2.42 19.14
N SER A 94 15.98 -1.76 18.99
CA SER A 94 14.91 -2.11 18.05
C SER A 94 15.29 -1.80 16.60
N ASN A 95 16.52 -2.13 16.17
CA ASN A 95 16.99 -1.85 14.82
C ASN A 95 16.43 -2.89 13.85
N GLU A 96 15.95 -2.47 12.68
CA GLU A 96 15.44 -3.39 11.63
C GLU A 96 16.46 -4.46 11.21
N SER A 97 17.77 -4.17 11.32
CA SER A 97 18.85 -5.11 11.01
C SER A 97 18.88 -6.35 11.91
N ASP A 98 18.25 -6.28 13.08
CA ASP A 98 18.26 -7.37 14.05
C ASP A 98 17.15 -8.39 13.79
N TRP A 99 16.26 -8.11 12.83
CA TRP A 99 15.11 -8.92 12.47
C TRP A 99 15.32 -9.65 11.14
N ARG A 100 15.04 -10.95 11.14
CA ARG A 100 15.13 -11.79 9.94
C ARG A 100 13.73 -12.25 9.54
N LEU A 101 13.36 -11.99 8.28
CA LEU A 101 12.14 -12.54 7.70
C LEU A 101 12.22 -14.08 7.73
N LYS A 102 11.24 -14.70 8.39
CA LYS A 102 11.12 -16.16 8.50
C LYS A 102 10.05 -16.70 7.58
N GLU A 103 8.90 -16.07 7.56
CA GLU A 103 7.77 -16.53 6.74
C GLU A 103 6.95 -15.37 6.19
N THR A 104 6.26 -15.60 5.08
CA THR A 104 5.32 -14.66 4.48
C THR A 104 4.07 -15.40 4.05
N ARG A 105 2.90 -14.84 4.38
CA ARG A 105 1.59 -15.34 3.95
C ARG A 105 0.88 -14.25 3.18
N SER A 106 0.48 -14.55 1.95
CA SER A 106 -0.25 -13.62 1.10
C SER A 106 -1.48 -14.25 0.49
N LYS A 107 -2.56 -13.47 0.35
CA LYS A 107 -3.69 -13.80 -0.52
C LYS A 107 -4.05 -12.59 -1.37
N LYS A 108 -4.63 -12.86 -2.53
CA LYS A 108 -4.97 -11.88 -3.55
C LYS A 108 -6.28 -12.26 -4.23
N ASN A 109 -7.15 -11.28 -4.40
CA ASN A 109 -8.38 -11.33 -5.17
C ASN A 109 -8.35 -10.19 -6.18
N SER A 110 -8.90 -10.43 -7.36
CA SER A 110 -9.05 -9.39 -8.37
C SER A 110 -9.96 -8.27 -7.86
N PHE A 111 -9.65 -7.03 -8.26
CA PHE A 111 -10.34 -5.84 -7.77
C PHE A 111 -10.46 -4.79 -8.86
N LEU A 112 -11.35 -3.83 -8.66
CA LEU A 112 -11.55 -2.72 -9.58
C LEU A 112 -10.76 -1.50 -9.13
N ILE A 113 -10.33 -0.69 -10.09
CA ILE A 113 -9.82 0.65 -9.84
C ILE A 113 -10.69 1.65 -10.58
N GLN A 114 -11.23 2.62 -9.85
CA GLN A 114 -11.94 3.75 -10.43
C GLN A 114 -10.97 4.85 -10.85
N VAL A 115 -10.92 5.15 -12.15
CA VAL A 115 -10.01 6.13 -12.76
C VAL A 115 -10.84 7.22 -13.44
N LYS A 116 -10.96 8.40 -12.81
CA LYS A 116 -11.61 9.59 -13.41
C LYS A 116 -12.98 9.35 -14.07
N GLY A 117 -13.77 8.40 -13.56
CA GLY A 117 -15.11 8.05 -14.07
C GLY A 117 -15.16 6.75 -14.86
N ASP A 118 -14.01 6.21 -15.28
CA ASP A 118 -13.89 4.88 -15.87
C ASP A 118 -13.45 3.85 -14.82
N TYR A 119 -13.53 2.57 -15.19
CA TYR A 119 -13.20 1.44 -14.35
C TYR A 119 -12.22 0.50 -15.04
N ALA A 120 -11.21 0.07 -14.30
CA ALA A 120 -10.28 -0.96 -14.73
C ALA A 120 -10.34 -2.15 -13.77
N LEU A 121 -10.49 -3.35 -14.31
CA LEU A 121 -10.31 -4.60 -13.58
C LEU A 121 -8.82 -4.89 -13.49
N ILE A 122 -8.32 -5.05 -12.28
CA ILE A 122 -6.98 -5.52 -12.01
C ILE A 122 -7.07 -7.00 -11.67
N ASP A 123 -6.73 -7.83 -12.64
CA ASP A 123 -6.87 -9.27 -12.53
C ASP A 123 -5.64 -9.90 -11.85
N VAL A 124 -5.50 -9.68 -10.54
CA VAL A 124 -4.34 -10.16 -9.78
C VAL A 124 -4.44 -11.64 -9.41
N GLU A 125 -5.65 -12.20 -9.36
CA GLU A 125 -5.90 -13.61 -9.02
C GLU A 125 -5.19 -14.53 -10.01
N HIS A 126 -5.34 -14.25 -11.30
CA HIS A 126 -4.74 -15.02 -12.40
C HIS A 126 -3.35 -14.52 -12.83
N CYS A 127 -2.77 -13.52 -12.14
CA CYS A 127 -1.42 -13.05 -12.44
C CYS A 127 -0.37 -14.11 -12.10
N GLU A 128 0.43 -14.49 -13.09
CA GLU A 128 1.64 -15.32 -12.92
C GLU A 128 2.68 -14.60 -12.05
N PHE A 129 2.86 -13.29 -12.27
CA PHE A 129 3.82 -12.48 -11.54
C PHE A 129 3.20 -11.17 -11.06
N LEU A 130 3.19 -10.99 -9.73
CA LEU A 130 2.69 -9.80 -9.04
C LEU A 130 3.84 -9.19 -8.24
N ILE A 131 4.15 -7.93 -8.50
CA ILE A 131 5.12 -7.16 -7.72
C ILE A 131 4.35 -6.12 -6.92
N THR A 132 4.44 -6.22 -5.60
CA THR A 132 3.92 -5.19 -4.68
C THR A 132 5.08 -4.46 -4.06
N LYS A 133 5.17 -3.15 -4.25
CA LYS A 133 6.17 -2.29 -3.59
C LYS A 133 5.44 -1.11 -3.00
N ASN A 134 5.83 -0.67 -1.80
CA ASN A 134 5.16 0.45 -1.13
C ASN A 134 3.64 0.26 -1.16
N VAL A 135 3.15 -0.93 -0.88
CA VAL A 135 1.72 -1.14 -0.56
C VAL A 135 1.58 -1.08 0.98
N ASP A 136 2.56 -0.43 1.61
CA ASP A 136 2.78 -0.37 3.04
C ASP A 136 1.93 0.75 3.63
N LYS A 137 0.61 0.54 3.62
CA LYS A 137 -0.27 1.27 4.52
C LYS A 137 -0.48 0.47 5.79
N PHE A 138 0.57 0.50 6.61
CA PHE A 138 0.59 0.20 8.05
C PHE A 138 0.22 -1.21 8.53
N ASN A 139 1.17 -1.84 9.24
CA ASN A 139 1.08 -2.20 10.65
C ASN A 139 2.26 -3.11 11.02
N ASN A 140 3.38 -2.51 11.42
CA ASN A 140 4.41 -3.23 12.12
C ASN A 140 3.98 -3.38 13.58
N TYR A 141 4.09 -4.58 14.14
CA TYR A 141 3.86 -4.80 15.57
C TYR A 141 4.76 -3.92 16.46
N GLY A 142 5.96 -3.56 15.98
CA GLY A 142 6.81 -2.57 16.63
C GLY A 142 6.27 -1.13 16.60
N ASP A 143 5.59 -0.73 15.52
CA ASP A 143 4.98 0.61 15.34
C ASP A 143 3.54 0.68 15.89
N LEU A 144 2.98 -0.47 16.30
CA LEU A 144 1.64 -0.63 16.87
C LEU A 144 1.48 0.17 18.18
N ASN A 145 2.60 0.50 18.82
CA ASN A 145 2.68 1.44 19.92
C ASN A 145 2.01 2.78 19.59
N GLU A 146 2.15 3.31 18.38
CA GLU A 146 1.51 4.59 18.02
C GLU A 146 -0.02 4.46 17.96
N PHE A 147 -0.56 3.34 17.47
CA PHE A 147 -2.00 3.09 17.45
C PHE A 147 -2.59 2.81 18.84
N ILE A 148 -1.82 2.14 19.70
CA ILE A 148 -2.17 1.87 21.10
C ILE A 148 -2.13 3.16 21.92
N LEU A 149 -1.06 3.97 21.78
CA LEU A 149 -0.89 5.25 22.46
C LEU A 149 -1.98 6.26 22.06
N ASN A 150 -2.40 6.24 20.80
CA ASN A 150 -3.51 7.06 20.30
C ASN A 150 -4.90 6.48 20.63
N GLY A 151 -4.98 5.37 21.38
CA GLY A 151 -6.22 4.75 21.83
C GLY A 151 -7.11 4.18 20.72
N LYS A 152 -6.60 4.06 19.48
CA LYS A 152 -7.37 3.58 18.33
C LYS A 152 -7.57 2.07 18.34
N LEU A 153 -6.64 1.34 18.96
CA LEU A 153 -6.64 -0.11 19.07
C LEU A 153 -6.10 -0.50 20.45
N ARG A 154 -6.65 -1.55 21.07
CA ARG A 154 -6.04 -2.14 22.26
C ARG A 154 -5.38 -3.45 21.89
N TYR A 155 -4.23 -3.70 22.49
CA TYR A 155 -3.46 -4.93 22.28
C TYR A 155 -4.26 -6.21 22.52
N ARG A 156 -5.08 -6.23 23.58
CA ARG A 156 -5.97 -7.35 23.92
C ARG A 156 -6.95 -7.70 22.80
N ASP A 157 -7.30 -6.73 21.95
CA ASP A 157 -8.24 -6.95 20.85
C ASP A 157 -7.53 -7.65 19.65
N LEU A 158 -6.20 -7.56 19.56
CA LEU A 158 -5.38 -8.18 18.50
C LEU A 158 -4.77 -9.51 18.93
N GLU A 159 -4.55 -9.69 20.23
CA GLU A 159 -3.91 -10.87 20.82
C GLU A 159 -4.46 -12.22 20.31
N PRO A 160 -5.79 -12.46 20.30
CA PRO A 160 -6.32 -13.72 19.80
C PRO A 160 -5.99 -13.96 18.32
N ASN A 161 -6.02 -12.91 17.51
CA ASN A 161 -5.75 -12.99 16.07
C ASN A 161 -4.28 -13.29 15.79
N VAL A 162 -3.38 -12.68 16.58
CA VAL A 162 -1.94 -12.92 16.49
C VAL A 162 -1.61 -14.34 16.92
N LEU A 163 -2.17 -14.81 18.03
CA LEU A 163 -1.96 -16.18 18.51
C LEU A 163 -2.47 -17.23 17.52
N ASP A 164 -3.66 -17.02 16.95
CA ASP A 164 -4.21 -17.85 15.88
C ASP A 164 -3.26 -17.89 14.68
N PHE A 165 -2.82 -16.73 14.18
CA PHE A 165 -1.88 -16.65 13.06
C PHE A 165 -0.57 -17.38 13.34
N ILE A 166 0.08 -17.13 14.49
CA ILE A 166 1.32 -17.82 14.90
C ILE A 166 1.11 -19.34 14.96
N THR A 167 -0.04 -19.79 15.46
CA THR A 167 -0.38 -21.22 15.53
C THR A 167 -0.51 -21.82 14.12
N THR A 168 -1.06 -21.09 13.15
CA THR A 168 -1.10 -21.56 11.74
C THR A 168 0.29 -21.73 11.11
N LEU A 169 1.32 -21.06 11.66
CA LEU A 169 2.72 -21.24 11.26
C LEU A 169 3.40 -22.42 12.00
N GLY A 170 2.67 -23.15 12.85
CA GLY A 170 3.22 -24.24 13.65
C GLY A 170 4.08 -23.77 14.82
N LEU A 171 4.00 -22.49 15.18
CA LEU A 171 4.78 -21.88 16.25
C LEU A 171 3.96 -21.82 17.56
N THR A 172 4.65 -21.82 18.69
CA THR A 172 4.00 -21.80 20.03
C THR A 172 3.82 -20.38 20.58
N ALA A 173 2.75 -20.13 21.34
CA ALA A 173 2.45 -18.86 22.00
C ALA A 173 3.56 -18.31 22.91
N LYS A 174 4.56 -19.12 23.33
CA LYS A 174 5.72 -18.63 24.11
C LYS A 174 6.55 -17.57 23.37
N TYR A 175 6.46 -17.52 22.04
CA TYR A 175 7.10 -16.50 21.21
C TYR A 175 6.34 -15.18 21.21
N TYR A 176 5.07 -15.20 21.64
CA TYR A 176 4.25 -14.02 21.85
C TYR A 176 4.45 -13.50 23.27
N LYS A 177 5.35 -12.52 23.45
CA LYS A 177 5.46 -11.76 24.70
C LYS A 177 5.53 -10.26 24.42
N TYR A 178 4.67 -9.53 25.10
CA TYR A 178 4.61 -8.07 25.18
C TYR A 178 5.68 -7.53 26.12
N ASN A 179 6.96 -7.82 25.87
CA ASN A 179 8.04 -7.14 26.59
C ASN A 179 9.16 -6.79 25.62
N ASP A 180 10.11 -6.01 26.11
CA ASP A 180 11.32 -5.58 25.38
C ASP A 180 12.22 -6.77 24.93
N GLU A 181 11.85 -8.00 25.28
CA GLU A 181 12.51 -9.26 24.90
C GLU A 181 11.72 -10.02 23.81
N ALA A 182 10.78 -9.38 23.12
CA ALA A 182 9.99 -10.01 22.06
C ALA A 182 10.90 -10.66 21.01
N ILE A 183 10.74 -11.98 20.81
CA ILE A 183 11.57 -12.75 19.87
C ILE A 183 11.02 -12.65 18.43
N ILE A 184 9.80 -12.15 18.27
CA ILE A 184 9.08 -12.12 16.99
C ILE A 184 8.49 -10.74 16.70
N GLN A 185 8.40 -10.42 15.42
CA GLN A 185 7.74 -9.23 14.90
C GLN A 185 6.85 -9.61 13.72
N LEU A 186 5.68 -8.98 13.63
CA LEU A 186 4.71 -9.21 12.57
C LEU A 186 4.48 -7.89 11.81
N LYS A 187 4.41 -7.97 10.49
CA LYS A 187 4.03 -6.84 9.63
C LYS A 187 2.89 -7.27 8.71
N GLU A 188 1.79 -6.54 8.72
CA GLU A 188 0.65 -6.79 7.82
C GLU A 188 0.46 -5.60 6.87
N SER A 189 0.54 -5.85 5.57
CA SER A 189 0.31 -4.89 4.50
C SER A 189 -0.94 -5.28 3.72
N LYS A 190 -1.72 -4.30 3.23
CA LYS A 190 -2.99 -4.57 2.53
C LYS A 190 -3.36 -3.54 1.47
N ILE A 191 -4.24 -3.95 0.57
CA ILE A 191 -5.04 -3.07 -0.31
C ILE A 191 -6.49 -3.15 0.13
N GLY A 192 -7.00 -2.11 0.78
CA GLY A 192 -8.39 -2.01 1.22
C GLY A 192 -9.33 -1.39 0.18
N GLU A 193 -10.60 -1.26 0.53
CA GLU A 193 -11.58 -0.46 -0.21
C GLU A 193 -11.20 1.03 -0.16
N GLY A 194 -11.26 1.73 -1.30
CA GLY A 194 -11.01 3.17 -1.39
C GLY A 194 -9.53 3.57 -1.31
N ASP A 195 -8.62 2.61 -1.17
CA ASP A 195 -7.18 2.87 -1.15
C ASP A 195 -6.72 3.40 -2.52
N HIS A 196 -5.93 4.47 -2.48
CA HIS A 196 -5.25 4.98 -3.67
C HIS A 196 -4.10 4.07 -4.06
N ILE A 197 -4.14 3.55 -5.29
CA ILE A 197 -3.16 2.59 -5.82
C ILE A 197 -2.84 2.97 -7.26
N ALA A 198 -1.56 2.93 -7.59
CA ALA A 198 -1.08 2.95 -8.96
C ALA A 198 -0.77 1.51 -9.41
N VAL A 199 -1.17 1.21 -10.64
CA VAL A 199 -1.00 -0.08 -11.28
C VAL A 199 -0.29 0.09 -12.61
N VAL A 200 0.72 -0.73 -12.83
CA VAL A 200 1.36 -0.88 -14.14
C VAL A 200 1.16 -2.32 -14.62
N GLY A 201 0.68 -2.49 -15.84
CA GLY A 201 0.47 -3.82 -16.40
C GLY A 201 -0.03 -3.76 -17.85
N LYS A 202 -0.13 -4.93 -18.48
CA LYS A 202 -0.62 -5.05 -19.85
C LYS A 202 -2.14 -4.97 -19.85
N CYS A 203 -2.70 -4.12 -20.70
CA CYS A 203 -4.13 -3.88 -20.76
C CYS A 203 -4.78 -4.51 -21.99
N THR A 204 -5.94 -5.09 -21.78
CA THR A 204 -6.90 -5.48 -22.83
C THR A 204 -8.24 -4.82 -22.56
N VAL A 205 -8.96 -4.50 -23.62
CA VAL A 205 -10.34 -4.03 -23.58
C VAL A 205 -11.23 -5.22 -23.88
N GLU A 206 -12.07 -5.58 -22.92
CA GLU A 206 -12.91 -6.78 -22.98
C GLU A 206 -14.38 -6.39 -22.77
N ASP A 207 -15.31 -7.23 -23.25
CA ASP A 207 -16.75 -6.99 -23.05
C ASP A 207 -17.09 -7.26 -21.59
N ILE A 208 -17.88 -6.38 -20.98
CA ILE A 208 -18.30 -6.54 -19.59
C ILE A 208 -19.17 -7.80 -19.37
N GLN A 209 -19.79 -8.34 -20.41
CA GLN A 209 -20.56 -9.59 -20.31
C GLN A 209 -19.70 -10.77 -19.86
N ASP A 210 -18.40 -10.75 -20.19
CA ASP A 210 -17.46 -11.81 -19.82
C ASP A 210 -17.08 -11.75 -18.33
N TYR A 211 -17.43 -10.66 -17.64
CA TYR A 211 -17.12 -10.42 -16.23
C TYR A 211 -18.40 -10.12 -15.41
N PRO A 212 -19.27 -11.12 -15.17
CA PRO A 212 -20.56 -10.91 -14.50
C PRO A 212 -20.42 -10.39 -13.07
N MET A 213 -19.37 -10.76 -12.34
CA MET A 213 -19.10 -10.25 -10.99
C MET A 213 -18.73 -8.77 -10.97
N VAL A 214 -18.19 -8.24 -12.06
CA VAL A 214 -17.88 -6.82 -12.21
C VAL A 214 -19.12 -6.05 -12.64
N LYS A 215 -19.91 -6.63 -13.56
CA LYS A 215 -21.14 -6.03 -14.09
C LYS A 215 -22.15 -5.69 -12.99
N SER A 216 -22.22 -6.47 -11.91
CA SER A 216 -23.12 -6.21 -10.77
C SER A 216 -22.70 -5.01 -9.91
N ILE A 217 -21.44 -4.60 -9.99
CA ILE A 217 -20.86 -3.52 -9.18
C ILE A 217 -20.88 -2.18 -9.95
N LEU A 218 -20.72 -2.24 -11.27
CA LEU A 218 -20.56 -1.05 -12.10
C LEU A 218 -21.89 -0.37 -12.48
N PRO A 219 -21.88 0.96 -12.73
CA PRO A 219 -23.04 1.67 -13.24
C PRO A 219 -23.59 1.09 -14.55
N SER A 220 -24.91 1.12 -14.70
CA SER A 220 -25.59 0.70 -15.94
C SER A 220 -25.10 1.49 -17.15
N GLY A 221 -24.89 0.80 -18.28
CA GLY A 221 -24.51 1.42 -19.56
C GLY A 221 -23.04 1.26 -19.95
N ILE A 222 -22.19 0.76 -19.05
CA ILE A 222 -20.82 0.35 -19.39
C ILE A 222 -20.87 -0.95 -20.19
N LYS A 223 -20.26 -0.96 -21.38
CA LYS A 223 -20.22 -2.12 -22.28
C LYS A 223 -18.88 -2.84 -22.28
N ASN A 224 -17.79 -2.10 -22.09
CA ASN A 224 -16.44 -2.64 -22.10
C ASN A 224 -15.71 -2.26 -20.82
N ILE A 225 -14.72 -3.07 -20.43
CA ILE A 225 -13.85 -2.80 -19.30
C ILE A 225 -12.38 -2.95 -19.69
N PHE A 226 -11.51 -2.16 -19.04
CA PHE A 226 -10.07 -2.33 -19.12
C PHE A 226 -9.64 -3.43 -18.17
N VAL A 227 -9.14 -4.53 -18.70
CA VAL A 227 -8.57 -5.62 -17.91
C VAL A 227 -7.05 -5.46 -17.91
N ILE A 228 -6.46 -5.33 -16.72
CA ILE A 228 -5.02 -5.22 -16.52
C ILE A 228 -4.54 -6.51 -15.87
N LYS A 229 -3.68 -7.24 -16.58
CA LYS A 229 -3.15 -8.53 -16.13
C LYS A 229 -1.63 -8.61 -16.26
N GLY A 230 -1.05 -9.44 -15.42
CA GLY A 230 0.38 -9.74 -15.39
C GLY A 230 0.66 -10.97 -16.23
N THR A 231 1.81 -10.96 -16.88
CA THR A 231 2.39 -12.09 -17.62
C THR A 231 3.80 -12.34 -17.08
N SER A 232 4.37 -13.52 -17.34
CA SER A 232 5.79 -13.81 -17.04
C SER A 232 6.77 -12.76 -17.55
N GLU A 233 6.51 -12.14 -18.71
CA GLU A 233 7.35 -11.07 -19.28
C GLU A 233 7.03 -9.68 -18.73
N THR A 234 5.79 -9.46 -18.28
CA THR A 234 5.30 -8.15 -17.82
C THR A 234 4.50 -8.31 -16.52
N PRO A 235 5.11 -8.13 -15.34
CA PRO A 235 4.37 -8.19 -14.08
C PRO A 235 3.26 -7.16 -14.01
N VAL A 236 2.24 -7.47 -13.20
CA VAL A 236 1.43 -6.41 -12.60
C VAL A 236 2.19 -5.85 -11.42
N TYR A 237 2.38 -4.53 -11.44
CA TYR A 237 3.05 -3.80 -10.40
C TYR A 237 2.04 -2.95 -9.63
N LEU A 238 1.94 -3.14 -8.32
CA LEU A 238 1.06 -2.39 -7.43
C LEU A 238 1.90 -1.55 -6.45
N THR A 239 1.50 -0.29 -6.27
CA THR A 239 2.15 0.66 -5.36
C THR A 239 1.19 1.74 -4.89
N ASP A 240 1.41 2.28 -3.70
CA ASP A 240 0.80 3.55 -3.28
C ASP A 240 1.62 4.78 -3.71
N ASP A 241 2.90 4.58 -4.05
CA ASP A 241 3.81 5.63 -4.51
C ASP A 241 3.43 6.16 -5.90
N PHE A 242 3.17 7.48 -5.96
CA PHE A 242 2.86 8.22 -7.18
C PHE A 242 4.06 8.39 -8.11
N GLY A 243 5.30 8.26 -7.60
CA GLY A 243 6.54 8.46 -8.35
C GLY A 243 6.70 7.55 -9.56
N ILE A 244 6.06 6.37 -9.52
CA ILE A 244 6.17 5.32 -10.55
C ILE A 244 5.43 5.70 -11.85
N LEU A 245 4.60 6.74 -11.78
CA LEU A 245 3.97 7.35 -12.94
C LEU A 245 4.92 8.22 -13.78
N PHE A 246 6.09 8.59 -13.25
CA PHE A 246 6.98 9.59 -13.86
C PHE A 246 8.31 9.03 -14.41
N GLY A 247 8.51 7.71 -14.34
CA GLY A 247 9.57 7.03 -15.09
C GLY A 247 9.24 6.92 -16.58
#